data_AF-A0A2V5P022-F1
#
_entry.id   AF-A0A2V5P022-F1
#
_cell.length_a   1.000
_cell.length_b   1.000
_cell.length_c   1.000
_cell.angle_alpha   90.00
_cell.angle_beta   90.00
_cell.angle_gamma   90.00
#
_symmetry.space_group_name_H-M   'P 1'
#
loop_
_entity.id
_entity.type
_entity.pdbx_description
1 polymer ?
#
loop_
_entity_poly.entity_id
_entity_poly.type
_entity_poly.pdbx_seq_one_letter_code
_entity_poly.pdbx_strand_id
1 'polypeptide(L)' 'MDLTDQQWKVVAAILPEDPVRDDGRGRPWSDRRKVLNGVLWILRTGAPWQDLPLRYGPYQTAHRS' A
#
# COMPACT_ATOMS: atom_id res chain seq x y z
N MET A 1 -13.13 -2.32 -4.29
CA MET A 1 -12.74 -3.63 -4.82
C MET A 1 -11.26 -3.76 -4.52
N ASP A 2 -10.90 -4.73 -3.69
CA ASP A 2 -9.51 -4.93 -3.27
C ASP A 2 -8.92 -6.06 -4.11
N LEU A 3 -7.59 -6.09 -4.26
CA LEU A 3 -6.90 -7.21 -4.89
C LEU A 3 -7.28 -8.51 -4.19
N THR A 4 -7.63 -9.54 -4.95
CA THR A 4 -7.81 -10.89 -4.38
C THR A 4 -6.47 -11.44 -3.89
N ASP A 5 -6.49 -12.42 -3.00
CA ASP A 5 -5.26 -13.04 -2.48
C ASP A 5 -4.40 -13.61 -3.62
N GLN A 6 -5.04 -14.14 -4.67
CA GLN A 6 -4.35 -14.69 -5.83
C GLN A 6 -3.66 -13.60 -6.66
N GLN A 7 -4.32 -12.47 -6.90
CA GLN A 7 -3.71 -11.33 -7.58
C GLN A 7 -2.58 -10.73 -6.75
N TRP A 8 -2.79 -10.64 -5.43
CA TRP A 8 -1.79 -10.15 -4.50
C TRP A 8 -0.53 -11.02 -4.52
N LYS A 9 -0.65 -12.35 -4.59
CA LYS A 9 0.53 -13.24 -4.69
C LYS A 9 1.40 -12.95 -5.92
N VAL A 10 0.79 -12.67 -7.06
CA VAL A 10 1.53 -12.34 -8.29
C VAL A 10 2.27 -11.00 -8.13
N VAL A 11 1.60 -10.00 -7.57
CA VAL A 11 2.20 -8.67 -7.36
C VAL A 11 3.29 -8.73 -6.27
N ALA A 12 3.03 -9.40 -5.16
CA ALA A 12 3.99 -9.53 -4.07
C ALA A 12 5.28 -10.24 -4.51
N ALA A 13 5.20 -11.17 -5.46
CA ALA A 13 6.36 -11.88 -5.99
C ALA A 13 7.31 -11.00 -6.82
N ILE A 14 6.83 -9.88 -7.38
CA ILE A 14 7.66 -8.95 -8.17
C ILE A 14 8.08 -7.71 -7.38
N LEU A 15 7.49 -7.50 -6.21
CA LEU A 15 7.88 -6.40 -5.34
C LEU A 15 9.22 -6.73 -4.67
N PRO A 16 10.12 -5.75 -4.51
CA PRO A 16 11.35 -5.97 -3.75
C PRO A 16 10.98 -6.34 -2.31
N GLU A 17 11.79 -7.19 -1.67
CA GLU A 17 11.60 -7.54 -0.27
C GLU A 17 11.51 -6.30 0.61
N ASP A 18 10.79 -6.42 1.73
CA ASP A 18 10.73 -5.33 2.69
C ASP A 18 12.15 -5.03 3.20
N PRO A 19 12.65 -3.79 3.03
CA PRO A 19 13.94 -3.42 3.60
C PRO A 19 13.80 -3.50 5.12
N VAL A 20 14.35 -4.57 5.69
CA VAL A 20 14.50 -4.71 7.13
C VAL A 20 15.56 -3.70 7.53
N ARG A 21 15.20 -2.74 8.37
CA ARG A 21 16.20 -1.85 8.94
C ARG A 21 17.03 -2.64 9.94
N ASP A 22 18.34 -2.71 9.71
CA ASP A 22 19.30 -3.41 10.58
C ASP A 22 19.35 -2.84 12.01
N ASP A 23 18.94 -1.59 12.19
CA ASP A 23 18.96 -0.88 13.48
C ASP A 23 17.76 -1.21 14.38
N GLY A 24 16.77 -1.97 13.89
CA GLY A 24 15.54 -2.31 14.63
C GLY A 24 14.70 -1.09 15.02
N ARG A 25 14.98 0.10 14.46
CA ARG A 25 14.30 1.36 14.79
C ARG A 25 13.40 1.80 13.64
N GLY A 26 12.25 2.36 14.01
CA GLY A 26 11.28 2.92 13.07
C GLY A 26 9.95 2.18 13.06
N ARG A 27 8.92 2.86 12.58
CA ARG A 27 7.59 2.28 12.43
C ARG A 27 7.65 1.12 11.45
N PRO A 28 7.04 -0.05 11.75
CA PRO A 28 6.90 -1.12 10.78
C PRO A 28 6.35 -0.56 9.46
N TRP A 29 6.85 -1.08 8.33
CA TRP A 29 6.32 -0.72 7.03
C TRP A 29 4.81 -0.97 7.01
N SER A 30 4.07 -0.04 6.42
CA SER A 30 2.63 -0.20 6.29
C SER A 30 2.34 -1.36 5.34
N ASP A 31 1.28 -2.10 5.63
CA ASP A 31 0.82 -3.21 4.80
C ASP A 31 0.75 -2.79 3.32
N ARG A 32 1.69 -3.30 2.51
CA ARG A 32 1.85 -2.93 1.10
C ARG A 32 0.60 -3.20 0.28
N ARG A 33 -0.17 -4.22 0.67
CA ARG A 33 -1.44 -4.53 0.01
C ARG A 33 -2.45 -3.42 0.22
N LYS A 34 -2.51 -2.87 1.44
CA LYS A 34 -3.38 -1.73 1.75
C LYS A 34 -2.97 -0.49 0.99
N VAL A 35 -1.67 -0.20 0.92
CA VAL A 35 -1.14 0.92 0.14
C VAL A 35 -1.51 0.77 -1.34
N LEU A 36 -1.24 -0.39 -1.95
CA LEU A 36 -1.53 -0.63 -3.36
C LEU A 36 -3.03 -0.58 -3.65
N ASN A 37 -3.87 -1.18 -2.79
CA ASN A 37 -5.33 -1.08 -2.93
C ASN A 37 -5.80 0.38 -2.85
N GLY A 38 -5.14 1.20 -2.01
CA GLY A 38 -5.42 2.63 -1.92
C GLY A 38 -5.06 3.39 -3.20
N VAL A 39 -3.88 3.13 -3.77
CA VAL A 39 -3.46 3.71 -5.06
C VAL A 39 -4.43 3.29 -6.17
N LEU A 40 -4.79 2.01 -6.26
CA LEU A 40 -5.73 1.50 -7.25
C LEU A 40 -7.12 2.13 -7.11
N TRP A 41 -7.56 2.42 -5.89
CA TRP A 41 -8.82 3.11 -5.66
C TRP A 41 -8.79 4.52 -6.24
N ILE A 42 -7.73 5.30 -5.98
CA ILE A 42 -7.56 6.66 -6.51
C ILE A 42 -7.46 6.67 -8.04
N LEU A 43 -6.65 5.78 -8.62
CA LEU A 43 -6.52 5.67 -10.08
C LEU A 43 -7.86 5.33 -10.76
N ARG A 44 -8.75 4.62 -10.05
CA ARG A 44 -10.08 4.27 -10.54
C ARG A 44 -11.09 5.40 -10.38
N THR A 45 -11.13 6.03 -9.20
CA THR A 45 -12.16 7.02 -8.87
C THR A 45 -11.81 8.43 -9.33
N GLY A 46 -10.52 8.70 -9.57
CA GLY A 46 -10.00 10.05 -9.81
C GLY A 46 -10.12 10.97 -8.58
N ALA A 47 -10.48 10.43 -7.42
CA ALA A 47 -10.65 11.20 -6.21
C ALA A 47 -9.29 11.72 -5.69
N PRO A 48 -9.24 12.86 -5.01
CA PRO A 48 -8.02 13.36 -4.42
C PRO A 48 -7.49 12.40 -3.33
N TRP A 49 -6.17 12.39 -3.14
CA TRP A 49 -5.52 11.56 -2.11
C TRP A 49 -6.06 11.78 -0.69
N GLN A 50 -6.58 12.96 -0.40
CA GLN A 50 -7.19 13.29 0.89
C GLN A 50 -8.46 12.48 1.18
N ASP A 51 -9.16 12.04 0.14
CA ASP A 51 -10.39 11.23 0.26
C ASP A 51 -10.11 9.73 0.33
N LEU A 52 -8.82 9.34 0.41
CA LEU A 52 -8.46 7.95 0.49
C LEU A 52 -9.14 7.28 1.70
N PRO A 53 -9.92 6.21 1.50
CA PRO A 53 -10.58 5.52 2.59
C PRO A 53 -9.59 5.05 3.66
N LEU A 54 -9.88 5.34 4.94
CA LEU A 54 -8.99 5.03 6.07
C LEU A 54 -8.63 3.53 6.17
N ARG A 55 -9.45 2.64 5.60
CA ARG A 55 -9.18 1.20 5.50
C ARG A 55 -7.87 0.87 4.75
N TYR A 56 -7.42 1.74 3.87
CA TYR A 56 -6.16 1.61 3.13
C TYR A 56 -4.95 2.19 3.87
N GLY A 57 -5.17 2.75 5.07
CA GLY A 57 -4.16 3.45 5.84
C GLY A 57 -4.11 4.95 5.53
N PRO A 58 -3.20 5.68 6.17
CA PRO A 58 -3.07 7.12 5.94
C PRO A 58 -2.57 7.38 4.53
N TYR A 59 -3.24 8.27 3.79
CA TYR A 59 -2.87 8.64 2.40
C TYR A 59 -1.41 9.10 2.27
N GLN A 60 -0.86 9.69 3.34
CA GLN A 60 0.55 10.10 3.41
C GLN A 60 1.50 8.94 3.16
N THR A 61 1.11 7.72 3.57
CA THR A 61 1.87 6.49 3.32
C THR A 61 1.85 6.13 1.85
N ALA A 62 0.66 6.19 1.23
CA ALA A 62 0.49 5.81 -0.17
C ALA A 62 1.09 6.83 -1.15
N HIS A 63 1.15 8.10 -0.77
CA HIS A 63 1.79 9.16 -1.56
C HIS A 63 3.32 9.23 -1.40
N ARG A 64 3.89 8.69 -0.30
CA ARG A 64 5.34 8.69 -0.04
C ARG A 64 6.05 7.37 -0.35
N SER A 65 5.31 6.30 -0.61
CA SER A 65 5.86 4.95 -0.88
C SER A 65 6.38 4.82 -2.30
#